data_AF-A0A8H7TQF9-F1
#
_entry.id   AF-A0A8H7TQF9-F1
#
_cell.length_a   1.000
_cell.length_b   1.000
_cell.length_c   1.000
_cell.angle_alpha   90.00
_cell.angle_beta   90.00
_cell.angle_gamma   90.00
#
_symmetry.space_group_name_H-M   'P 1'
#
loop_
_entity.id
_entity.type
_entity.pdbx_description
1 polymer ?
#
loop_
_entity_poly.entity_id
_entity_poly.type
_entity_poly.pdbx_seq_one_letter_code
_entity_poly.pdbx_strand_id
1 'polypeptide(L)'
;MVRQLWLWKLDDNTILTAIPSRKNGMTADTLLETIRQGNLDILHSPQDLIKRIVFEAVKFLDEFKWAGLGEHVLDIFQGEIAYETDQEAGFFKTFTNTNWSAKAVDQTVQKAAESTWRVKDLRDELRLLRQVFETQLKVVEEFSEIFWPGKDSTAADGLTREEKAVRDALRETFIRDCGLAAMLERVKQMDEDASTTLQGLSNIIQAMQAQASLKEAESSRVMNIIILPFTIVTVIFTPLSFLTSLFTVNTLDFPHNEEGELRLPGPWFSWRMAVGEIASLLPLVLLVLVLYMRNSNNAAPAGKK
;
A
#
# COMPACT_ATOMS: atom_id res chain seq x y z
N MET A 1 -12.54 21.26 19.98
CA MET A 1 -13.43 22.36 19.53
C MET A 1 -12.61 23.29 18.66
N VAL A 2 -13.01 23.47 17.40
CA VAL A 2 -12.44 24.49 16.51
C VAL A 2 -12.82 25.86 17.05
N ARG A 3 -11.89 26.81 17.06
CA ARG A 3 -12.16 28.16 17.54
C ARG A 3 -12.90 28.94 16.45
N GLN A 4 -14.07 29.47 16.78
CA GLN A 4 -14.94 30.17 15.83
C GLN A 4 -14.56 31.66 15.74
N LEU A 5 -14.57 32.19 14.52
CA LEU A 5 -14.55 33.63 14.27
C LEU A 5 -15.99 34.12 14.19
N TRP A 6 -16.32 35.14 14.98
CA TRP A 6 -17.64 35.75 14.95
C TRP A 6 -17.58 37.14 14.34
N LEU A 7 -18.63 37.49 13.60
CA LEU A 7 -18.73 38.75 12.88
C LEU A 7 -20.18 39.25 12.97
N TRP A 8 -20.36 40.46 13.50
CA TRP A 8 -21.65 41.10 13.60
C TRP A 8 -21.58 42.51 13.00
N LYS A 9 -22.48 42.83 12.06
CA LYS A 9 -22.73 44.21 11.62
C LYS A 9 -23.75 44.82 12.57
N LEU A 10 -23.33 45.82 13.36
CA LEU A 10 -24.21 46.48 14.35
C LEU A 10 -25.00 47.63 13.71
N ASP A 11 -24.32 48.41 12.87
CA ASP A 11 -24.88 49.55 12.16
C ASP A 11 -24.17 49.73 10.80
N ASP A 12 -24.45 50.81 10.08
CA ASP A 12 -23.90 51.06 8.75
C ASP A 12 -22.41 51.37 8.72
N ASN A 13 -21.76 51.61 9.88
CA ASN A 13 -20.35 51.98 9.98
C ASN A 13 -19.54 51.09 10.97
N THR A 14 -20.18 50.17 11.68
CA THR A 14 -19.58 49.44 12.82
C THR A 14 -19.73 47.93 12.67
N ILE A 15 -18.58 47.25 12.75
CA ILE A 15 -18.50 45.79 12.82
C ILE A 15 -17.88 45.39 14.15
N LEU A 16 -18.52 44.44 14.82
CA LEU A 16 -17.94 43.73 15.94
C LEU A 16 -17.38 42.39 15.41
N THR A 17 -16.10 42.12 15.64
CA THR A 17 -15.53 40.80 15.37
C THR A 17 -14.86 40.23 16.61
N ALA A 18 -15.04 38.92 16.83
CA ALA A 18 -14.34 38.18 17.85
C ALA A 18 -13.42 37.16 17.16
N ILE A 19 -12.12 37.44 17.17
CA ILE A 19 -11.09 36.59 16.59
C ILE A 19 -10.44 35.77 17.70
N PRO A 20 -10.39 34.44 17.58
CA PRO A 20 -9.78 33.61 18.60
C PRO A 20 -8.26 33.82 18.70
N SER A 21 -7.76 34.18 19.89
CA SER A 21 -6.32 34.37 20.12
C SER A 21 -5.57 33.04 20.27
N ARG A 22 -4.38 32.91 19.66
CA ARG A 22 -3.49 31.77 19.93
C ARG A 22 -2.90 31.90 21.33
N LYS A 23 -2.86 30.78 22.07
CA LYS A 23 -2.28 30.72 23.44
C LYS A 23 -0.75 30.61 23.41
N ASN A 24 -0.17 30.23 22.28
CA ASN A 24 1.27 30.08 22.11
C ASN A 24 1.86 31.39 21.57
N GLY A 25 2.75 32.02 22.34
CA GLY A 25 3.48 33.24 21.97
C GLY A 25 4.60 33.00 20.95
N MET A 26 4.34 32.20 19.92
CA MET A 26 5.28 32.08 18.81
C MET A 26 5.21 33.33 17.93
N THR A 27 6.34 33.69 17.34
CA THR A 27 6.60 34.87 16.47
C THR A 27 5.87 34.89 15.13
N ALA A 28 4.98 33.93 14.85
CA ALA A 28 4.22 33.92 13.62
C ALA A 28 3.04 34.90 13.71
N ASP A 29 2.83 35.67 12.65
CA ASP A 29 1.70 36.60 12.58
C ASP A 29 0.38 35.84 12.80
N THR A 30 -0.43 36.36 13.72
CA THR A 30 -1.76 35.83 13.97
C THR A 30 -2.71 36.31 12.87
N LEU A 31 -3.83 35.63 12.65
CA LEU A 31 -4.86 36.07 11.70
C LEU A 31 -5.24 37.55 11.92
N LEU A 32 -5.28 38.01 13.17
CA LEU A 32 -5.53 39.42 13.49
C LEU A 32 -4.40 40.34 12.98
N GLU A 33 -3.15 39.93 13.13
CA GLU A 33 -2.00 40.71 12.64
C GLU A 33 -1.95 40.73 11.10
N THR A 34 -2.21 39.60 10.43
CA THR A 34 -2.40 39.56 8.97
C THR A 34 -3.46 40.56 8.51
N ILE A 35 -4.63 40.54 9.14
CA ILE A 35 -5.73 41.46 8.81
C ILE A 35 -5.31 42.92 9.07
N ARG A 36 -4.57 43.19 10.15
CA ARG A 36 -4.11 44.55 10.51
C ARG A 36 -3.05 45.09 9.56
N GLN A 37 -2.15 44.23 9.08
CA GLN A 37 -1.09 44.60 8.13
C GLN A 37 -1.65 44.77 6.71
N GLY A 38 -2.82 44.20 6.42
CA GLY A 38 -3.45 44.24 5.10
C GLY A 38 -4.11 45.57 4.74
N ASN A 39 -3.33 46.62 4.43
CA ASN A 39 -3.76 47.91 3.85
C ASN A 39 -5.21 48.33 4.20
N LEU A 40 -5.47 48.49 5.50
CA LEU A 40 -6.78 48.88 6.02
C LEU A 40 -7.20 50.30 5.59
N ASP A 41 -6.26 51.08 5.06
CA ASP A 41 -6.42 52.43 4.53
C ASP A 41 -7.24 52.49 3.23
N ILE A 42 -7.37 51.37 2.51
CA ILE A 42 -8.13 51.26 1.26
C ILE A 42 -9.62 50.94 1.54
N LEU A 43 -9.98 50.61 2.78
CA LEU A 43 -11.32 50.18 3.13
C LEU A 43 -12.22 51.39 3.44
N HIS A 44 -13.24 51.60 2.60
CA HIS A 44 -14.16 52.73 2.73
C HIS A 44 -15.51 52.34 3.33
N SER A 45 -15.86 51.05 3.35
CA SER A 45 -17.12 50.56 3.90
C SER A 45 -16.91 49.37 4.83
N PRO A 46 -17.82 49.16 5.80
CA PRO A 46 -17.81 47.95 6.61
C PRO A 46 -17.89 46.68 5.76
N GLN A 47 -18.64 46.70 4.66
CA GLN A 47 -18.73 45.55 3.76
C GLN A 47 -17.38 45.15 3.18
N ASP A 48 -16.51 46.12 2.89
CA ASP A 48 -15.17 45.83 2.36
C ASP A 48 -14.26 45.23 3.44
N LEU A 49 -14.40 45.67 4.70
CA LEU A 49 -13.72 45.06 5.82
C LEU A 49 -14.17 43.60 6.04
N ILE A 50 -15.46 43.30 5.89
CA ILE A 50 -15.98 41.94 6.01
C ILE A 50 -15.41 41.04 4.91
N LYS A 51 -15.45 41.49 3.65
CA LYS A 51 -14.86 40.76 2.52
C LYS A 51 -13.39 40.46 2.79
N ARG A 52 -12.66 41.45 3.33
CA ARG A 52 -11.24 41.29 3.67
C ARG A 52 -11.02 40.27 4.77
N ILE A 53 -11.77 40.32 5.87
CA ILE A 53 -11.65 39.36 6.98
C ILE A 53 -11.89 37.94 6.49
N VAL A 54 -12.92 37.71 5.66
CA VAL A 54 -13.20 36.38 5.10
C VAL A 54 -12.09 35.92 4.15
N PHE A 55 -11.64 36.81 3.27
CA PHE A 55 -10.55 36.52 2.34
C PHE A 55 -9.26 36.12 3.08
N GLU A 56 -8.85 36.89 4.09
CA GLU A 56 -7.66 36.58 4.88
C GLU A 56 -7.84 35.32 5.72
N ALA A 57 -9.03 35.05 6.26
CA ALA A 57 -9.30 33.83 7.00
C ALA A 57 -9.18 32.56 6.12
N VAL A 58 -9.57 32.65 4.85
CA VAL A 58 -9.42 31.56 3.87
C VAL A 58 -7.97 31.40 3.44
N LYS A 59 -7.29 32.52 3.13
CA LYS A 59 -5.88 32.52 2.70
C LYS A 59 -4.88 32.32 3.82
N PHE A 60 -5.32 32.32 5.07
CA PHE A 60 -4.42 32.14 6.20
C PHE A 60 -3.60 30.84 6.11
N LEU A 61 -4.15 29.79 5.48
CA LEU A 61 -3.41 28.54 5.20
C LEU A 61 -2.32 28.71 4.12
N ASP A 62 -2.57 29.54 3.10
CA ASP A 62 -1.57 29.88 2.07
C ASP A 62 -0.40 30.69 2.64
N GLU A 63 -0.67 31.52 3.66
CA GLU A 63 0.29 32.45 4.25
C GLU A 63 1.25 31.81 5.27
N PHE A 64 1.13 30.51 5.55
CA PHE A 64 2.11 29.80 6.40
C PHE A 64 3.55 29.81 5.87
N LYS A 65 3.80 30.37 4.68
CA LYS A 65 5.14 30.81 4.22
C LYS A 65 5.90 31.61 5.29
N TRP A 66 5.21 32.35 6.15
CA TRP A 66 5.80 33.22 7.18
C TRP A 66 5.92 32.58 8.58
N ALA A 67 5.46 31.33 8.76
CA ALA A 67 5.48 30.62 10.05
C ALA A 67 6.79 29.85 10.33
N GLY A 68 7.83 30.05 9.51
CA GLY A 68 9.18 29.55 9.77
C GLY A 68 9.63 28.33 8.95
N LEU A 69 8.73 27.69 8.17
CA LEU A 69 9.12 26.61 7.24
C LEU A 69 9.40 27.11 5.82
N GLY A 70 8.87 28.27 5.43
CA GLY A 70 9.06 28.85 4.08
C GLY A 70 8.27 28.15 2.95
N GLU A 71 7.67 27.00 3.21
CA GLU A 71 6.96 26.17 2.24
C GLU A 71 5.45 26.11 2.52
N HIS A 72 4.65 25.98 1.46
CA HIS A 72 3.20 25.80 1.60
C HIS A 72 2.89 24.40 2.13
N VAL A 73 1.81 24.22 2.90
CA VAL A 73 1.45 22.92 3.48
C VAL A 73 1.34 21.84 2.40
N LEU A 74 0.70 22.14 1.26
CA LEU A 74 0.59 21.17 0.16
C LEU A 74 1.92 20.86 -0.52
N ASP A 75 2.93 21.73 -0.43
CA ASP A 75 4.27 21.45 -0.98
C ASP A 75 4.98 20.37 -0.13
N ILE A 76 4.74 20.35 1.18
CA ILE A 76 5.25 19.31 2.09
C ILE A 76 4.67 17.95 1.72
N PHE A 77 3.34 17.87 1.55
CA PHE A 77 2.67 16.64 1.13
C PHE A 77 3.17 16.15 -0.23
N GLN A 78 3.35 17.08 -1.18
CA GLN A 78 3.89 16.76 -2.49
C GLN A 78 5.33 16.21 -2.40
N GLY A 79 6.16 16.78 -1.52
CA GLY A 79 7.51 16.30 -1.24
C GLY A 79 7.54 14.89 -0.66
N GLU A 80 6.68 14.61 0.33
CA GLU A 80 6.56 13.27 0.93
C GLU A 80 6.05 12.22 -0.06
N ILE A 81 5.08 12.55 -0.91
CA ILE A 81 4.61 11.65 -1.99
C ILE A 81 5.73 11.38 -2.99
N ALA A 82 6.48 12.40 -3.39
CA ALA A 82 7.62 12.24 -4.28
C ALA A 82 8.70 11.35 -3.67
N TYR A 83 8.97 11.50 -2.37
CA TYR A 83 9.91 10.64 -1.63
C TYR A 83 9.46 9.18 -1.61
N GLU A 84 8.18 8.90 -1.29
CA GLU A 84 7.66 7.53 -1.31
C GLU A 84 7.62 6.93 -2.72
N THR A 85 7.40 7.76 -3.74
CA THR A 85 7.48 7.33 -5.14
C THR A 85 8.90 6.95 -5.55
N ASP A 86 9.92 7.66 -5.07
CA ASP A 86 11.32 7.28 -5.27
C ASP A 86 11.66 5.97 -4.53
N GLN A 87 11.14 5.78 -3.31
CA GLN A 87 11.29 4.51 -2.58
C GLN A 87 10.68 3.34 -3.34
N GLU A 88 9.47 3.51 -3.89
CA GLU A 88 8.82 2.53 -4.76
C GLU A 88 9.72 2.14 -5.95
N ALA A 89 10.24 3.13 -6.69
CA ALA A 89 11.18 2.89 -7.78
C ALA A 89 12.45 2.17 -7.31
N GLY A 90 12.93 2.51 -6.11
CA GLY A 90 14.03 1.84 -5.42
C GLY A 90 13.75 0.36 -5.16
N PHE A 91 12.53 -0.01 -4.76
CA PHE A 91 12.13 -1.41 -4.60
C PHE A 91 12.10 -2.17 -5.92
N PHE A 92 11.58 -1.57 -7.00
CA PHE A 92 11.63 -2.17 -8.34
C PHE A 92 13.07 -2.35 -8.85
N LYS A 93 13.94 -1.37 -8.63
CA LYS A 93 15.36 -1.47 -8.99
C LYS A 93 16.08 -2.54 -8.17
N THR A 94 15.77 -2.64 -6.89
CA THR A 94 16.28 -3.71 -6.03
C THR A 94 15.77 -5.05 -6.53
N PHE A 95 14.52 -5.08 -7.03
CA PHE A 95 13.89 -6.29 -7.50
C PHE A 95 14.56 -6.88 -8.75
N THR A 96 14.95 -6.03 -9.69
CA THR A 96 15.58 -6.47 -10.94
C THR A 96 17.05 -6.86 -10.76
N ASN A 97 17.77 -6.24 -9.83
CA ASN A 97 19.24 -6.35 -9.74
C ASN A 97 19.74 -7.35 -8.68
N THR A 98 18.89 -7.84 -7.78
CA THR A 98 19.33 -8.63 -6.62
C THR A 98 19.11 -10.12 -6.83
N ASN A 99 20.13 -10.94 -6.53
CA ASN A 99 19.93 -12.39 -6.42
C ASN A 99 19.19 -12.70 -5.10
N TRP A 100 17.92 -13.04 -5.23
CA TRP A 100 16.99 -13.15 -4.11
C TRP A 100 17.38 -14.23 -3.09
N SER A 101 17.39 -13.88 -1.82
CA SER A 101 17.34 -14.85 -0.72
C SER A 101 16.06 -14.63 0.08
N ALA A 102 15.55 -15.66 0.76
CA ALA A 102 14.35 -15.53 1.59
C ALA A 102 14.47 -14.37 2.60
N LYS A 103 15.64 -14.22 3.21
CA LYS A 103 15.93 -13.12 4.14
C LYS A 103 15.95 -11.73 3.47
N ALA A 104 16.49 -11.62 2.26
CA ALA A 104 16.50 -10.35 1.52
C ALA A 104 15.10 -9.95 1.06
N VAL A 105 14.28 -10.92 0.65
CA VAL A 105 12.86 -10.68 0.32
C VAL A 105 12.13 -10.18 1.55
N ASP A 106 12.24 -10.87 2.69
CA ASP A 106 11.54 -10.51 3.92
C ASP A 106 11.86 -9.07 4.37
N GLN A 107 13.14 -8.68 4.38
CA GLN A 107 13.55 -7.31 4.72
C GLN A 107 13.03 -6.26 3.74
N THR A 108 12.99 -6.57 2.45
CA THR A 108 12.54 -5.61 1.42
C THR A 108 11.02 -5.47 1.46
N VAL A 109 10.30 -6.58 1.65
CA VAL A 109 8.85 -6.60 1.83
C VAL A 109 8.45 -5.82 3.09
N GLN A 110 9.19 -5.95 4.20
CA GLN A 110 8.93 -5.16 5.40
C GLN A 110 9.08 -3.66 5.14
N LYS A 111 10.15 -3.23 4.47
CA LYS A 111 10.35 -1.81 4.11
C LYS A 111 9.27 -1.30 3.14
N ALA A 112 8.88 -2.11 2.16
CA ALA A 112 7.81 -1.76 1.23
C ALA A 112 6.45 -1.69 1.93
N ALA A 113 6.20 -2.52 2.95
CA ALA A 113 5.00 -2.44 3.78
C ALA A 113 4.99 -1.16 4.65
N GLU A 114 6.13 -0.75 5.19
CA GLU A 114 6.26 0.53 5.92
C GLU A 114 5.97 1.72 5.01
N SER A 115 6.54 1.73 3.79
CA SER A 115 6.24 2.73 2.76
C SER A 115 4.75 2.74 2.38
N THR A 116 4.14 1.55 2.22
CA THR A 116 2.70 1.41 1.95
C THR A 116 1.85 2.02 3.06
N TRP A 117 2.23 1.82 4.32
CA TRP A 117 1.56 2.44 5.45
C TRP A 117 1.66 3.96 5.42
N ARG A 118 2.85 4.52 5.14
CA ARG A 118 3.04 5.98 5.02
C ARG A 118 2.21 6.59 3.89
N VAL A 119 2.21 5.97 2.71
CA VAL A 119 1.37 6.44 1.58
C VAL A 119 -0.12 6.40 1.93
N LYS A 120 -0.57 5.37 2.67
CA LYS A 120 -1.96 5.31 3.13
C LYS A 120 -2.30 6.44 4.11
N ASP A 121 -1.41 6.73 5.05
CA ASP A 121 -1.58 7.81 6.02
C ASP A 121 -1.65 9.18 5.31
N LEU A 122 -0.74 9.44 4.36
CA LEU A 122 -0.77 10.65 3.52
C LEU A 122 -2.12 10.82 2.79
N ARG A 123 -2.69 9.73 2.26
CA ARG A 123 -4.00 9.78 1.59
C ARG A 123 -5.15 10.11 2.56
N ASP A 124 -5.11 9.56 3.78
CA ASP A 124 -6.09 9.87 4.81
C ASP A 124 -5.98 11.34 5.24
N GLU A 125 -4.76 11.89 5.38
CA GLU A 125 -4.53 13.30 5.67
C GLU A 125 -4.96 14.23 4.52
N LEU A 126 -4.65 13.88 3.27
CA LEU A 126 -5.13 14.60 2.09
C LEU A 126 -6.65 14.63 2.00
N ARG A 127 -7.30 13.53 2.38
CA ARG A 127 -8.78 13.48 2.45
C ARG A 127 -9.33 14.44 3.49
N LEU A 128 -8.67 14.57 4.65
CA LEU A 128 -9.04 15.55 5.67
C LEU A 128 -8.87 16.98 5.15
N LEU A 129 -7.75 17.27 4.47
CA LEU A 129 -7.52 18.58 3.84
C LEU A 129 -8.57 18.91 2.78
N ARG A 130 -8.90 17.93 1.92
CA ARG A 130 -9.99 18.07 0.93
C ARG A 130 -11.30 18.44 1.61
N GLN A 131 -11.69 17.73 2.67
CA GLN A 131 -12.93 18.01 3.40
C GLN A 131 -12.94 19.43 4.01
N VAL A 132 -11.80 19.89 4.52
CA VAL A 132 -11.66 21.27 5.04
C VAL A 132 -11.83 22.27 3.92
N PHE A 133 -11.15 22.11 2.78
CA PHE A 133 -11.25 23.02 1.64
C PHE A 133 -12.64 23.02 1.00
N GLU A 134 -13.31 21.87 0.90
CA GLU A 134 -14.71 21.78 0.44
C GLU A 134 -15.66 22.53 1.39
N THR A 135 -15.46 22.38 2.70
CA THR A 135 -16.26 23.09 3.70
C THR A 135 -16.02 24.60 3.63
N GLN A 136 -14.76 25.03 3.48
CA GLN A 136 -14.40 26.43 3.31
C GLN A 136 -14.99 27.01 2.03
N LEU A 137 -14.95 26.26 0.92
CA LEU A 137 -15.52 26.69 -0.35
C LEU A 137 -17.01 26.93 -0.21
N LYS A 138 -17.73 26.01 0.42
CA LYS A 138 -19.17 26.16 0.68
C LYS A 138 -19.47 27.40 1.53
N VAL A 139 -18.69 27.67 2.58
CA VAL A 139 -18.85 28.89 3.40
C VAL A 139 -18.60 30.15 2.58
N VAL A 140 -17.59 30.14 1.69
CA VAL A 140 -17.30 31.27 0.79
C VAL A 140 -18.42 31.46 -0.24
N GLU A 141 -18.99 30.38 -0.75
CA GLU A 141 -20.15 30.42 -1.66
C GLU A 141 -21.37 31.02 -0.96
N GLU A 142 -21.74 30.53 0.22
CA GLU A 142 -22.84 31.06 1.04
C GLU A 142 -22.61 32.55 1.38
N PHE A 143 -21.38 32.91 1.76
CA PHE A 143 -21.00 34.30 2.00
C PHE A 143 -21.16 35.16 0.74
N SER A 144 -20.74 34.64 -0.41
CA SER A 144 -20.81 35.35 -1.69
C SER A 144 -22.26 35.61 -2.11
N GLU A 145 -23.19 34.71 -1.79
CA GLU A 145 -24.62 34.88 -2.06
C GLU A 145 -25.25 35.96 -1.18
N ILE A 146 -24.78 36.14 0.06
CA ILE A 146 -25.25 37.20 0.95
C ILE A 146 -24.81 38.58 0.45
N PHE A 147 -23.56 38.70 0.00
CA PHE A 147 -22.98 39.99 -0.42
C PHE A 147 -23.30 40.35 -1.87
N TRP A 148 -23.44 39.35 -2.73
CA TRP A 148 -23.79 39.49 -4.14
C TRP A 148 -24.97 38.54 -4.45
N PRO A 149 -26.20 38.88 -4.01
CA PRO A 149 -27.36 38.02 -4.20
C PRO A 149 -27.64 37.80 -5.69
N GLY A 150 -27.73 36.52 -6.05
CA GLY A 150 -27.92 36.03 -7.41
C GLY A 150 -29.30 36.33 -7.99
N LYS A 151 -29.50 35.92 -9.25
CA LYS A 151 -30.68 36.25 -10.07
C LYS A 151 -32.03 35.89 -9.46
N ASP A 152 -32.06 34.90 -8.56
CA ASP A 152 -33.29 34.38 -7.96
C ASP A 152 -33.68 35.06 -6.63
N SER A 153 -32.87 36.03 -6.17
CA SER A 153 -33.17 36.77 -4.94
C SER A 153 -34.20 37.87 -5.19
N THR A 154 -35.19 38.00 -4.30
CA THR A 154 -36.19 39.10 -4.33
C THR A 154 -35.55 40.50 -4.25
N ALA A 155 -34.33 40.60 -3.73
CA ALA A 155 -33.51 41.82 -3.73
C ALA A 155 -32.93 42.19 -5.12
N ALA A 156 -33.02 41.30 -6.12
CA ALA A 156 -32.53 41.51 -7.49
C ALA A 156 -33.64 41.97 -8.46
N ASP A 157 -34.88 42.12 -7.98
CA ASP A 157 -36.07 42.39 -8.81
C ASP A 157 -36.13 43.83 -9.36
N GLY A 158 -35.20 44.70 -8.97
CA GLY A 158 -35.09 46.09 -9.44
C GLY A 158 -33.81 46.45 -10.21
N LEU A 159 -32.87 45.53 -10.41
CA LEU A 159 -31.59 45.82 -11.07
C LEU A 159 -31.64 45.62 -12.59
N THR A 160 -30.94 46.51 -13.31
CA THR A 160 -30.73 46.41 -14.75
C THR A 160 -29.90 45.17 -15.10
N ARG A 161 -30.01 44.71 -16.36
CA ARG A 161 -29.25 43.55 -16.86
C ARG A 161 -27.74 43.73 -16.72
N GLU A 162 -27.25 44.97 -16.87
CA GLU A 162 -25.84 45.31 -16.75
C GLU A 162 -25.36 45.22 -15.29
N GLU A 163 -26.12 45.76 -14.34
CA GLU A 163 -25.76 45.69 -12.91
C GLU A 163 -25.77 44.26 -12.37
N LYS A 164 -26.69 43.42 -12.88
CA LYS A 164 -26.69 41.97 -12.58
C LYS A 164 -25.42 41.29 -13.09
N ALA A 165 -24.99 41.60 -14.31
CA ALA A 165 -23.77 41.03 -14.88
C ALA A 165 -22.51 41.47 -14.13
N VAL A 166 -22.42 42.74 -13.71
CA VAL A 166 -21.31 43.25 -12.90
C VAL A 166 -21.25 42.54 -11.54
N ARG A 167 -22.41 42.33 -10.90
CA ARG A 167 -22.51 41.61 -9.62
C ARG A 167 -22.07 40.16 -9.74
N ASP A 168 -22.55 39.45 -10.76
CA ASP A 168 -22.18 38.06 -11.02
C ASP A 168 -20.66 37.96 -11.26
N ALA A 169 -20.08 38.89 -12.02
CA ALA A 169 -18.64 38.95 -12.24
C ALA A 169 -17.85 39.20 -10.94
N LEU A 170 -18.29 40.13 -10.08
CA LEU A 170 -17.64 40.39 -8.79
C LEU A 170 -17.67 39.15 -7.88
N ARG A 171 -18.79 38.44 -7.85
CA ARG A 171 -18.92 37.17 -7.11
C ARG A 171 -17.92 36.13 -7.59
N GLU A 172 -17.88 35.88 -8.90
CA GLU A 172 -16.94 34.92 -9.49
C GLU A 172 -15.48 35.31 -9.26
N THR A 173 -15.15 36.61 -9.35
CA THR A 173 -13.80 37.09 -9.06
C THR A 173 -13.40 36.83 -7.62
N PHE A 174 -14.27 37.12 -6.65
CA PHE A 174 -13.97 36.90 -5.23
C PHE A 174 -13.73 35.42 -4.92
N ILE A 175 -14.60 34.52 -5.40
CA ILE A 175 -14.46 33.06 -5.19
C ILE A 175 -13.16 32.55 -5.81
N ARG A 176 -12.84 33.00 -7.03
CA ARG A 176 -11.62 32.61 -7.72
C ARG A 176 -10.38 33.12 -6.98
N ASP A 177 -10.40 34.37 -6.53
CA ASP A 177 -9.25 35.01 -5.88
C ASP A 177 -8.95 34.39 -4.50
N CYS A 178 -9.94 33.76 -3.84
CA CYS A 178 -9.75 32.93 -2.64
C CYS A 178 -8.91 31.66 -2.89
N GLY A 179 -8.75 31.20 -4.14
CA GLY A 179 -7.81 30.13 -4.50
C GLY A 179 -8.20 28.70 -4.08
N LEU A 180 -9.31 28.51 -3.35
CA LEU A 180 -9.73 27.19 -2.84
C LEU A 180 -9.93 26.14 -3.93
N ALA A 181 -10.45 26.53 -5.10
CA ALA A 181 -10.63 25.60 -6.22
C ALA A 181 -9.28 25.05 -6.74
N ALA A 182 -8.24 25.89 -6.78
CA ALA A 182 -6.91 25.47 -7.16
C ALA A 182 -6.28 24.55 -6.10
N MET A 183 -6.53 24.81 -4.81
CA MET A 183 -6.07 23.92 -3.73
C MET A 183 -6.74 22.55 -3.79
N LEU A 184 -8.05 22.51 -4.04
CA LEU A 184 -8.80 21.27 -4.19
C LEU A 184 -8.27 20.44 -5.37
N GLU A 185 -8.00 21.08 -6.51
CA GLU A 185 -7.42 20.41 -7.66
C GLU A 185 -6.01 19.87 -7.36
N ARG A 186 -5.17 20.64 -6.66
CA ARG A 186 -3.86 20.17 -6.20
C ARG A 186 -3.96 18.96 -5.27
N VAL A 187 -4.87 18.98 -4.29
CA VAL A 187 -5.11 17.84 -3.38
C VAL A 187 -5.59 16.61 -4.14
N LYS A 188 -6.45 16.80 -5.15
CA LYS A 188 -6.92 15.71 -6.00
C LYS A 188 -5.77 15.07 -6.79
N GLN A 189 -4.91 15.88 -7.42
CA GLN A 189 -3.72 15.38 -8.13
C GLN A 189 -2.79 14.60 -7.19
N MET A 190 -2.55 15.11 -5.98
CA MET A 190 -1.74 14.39 -4.99
C MET A 190 -2.37 13.07 -4.52
N ASP A 191 -3.70 12.98 -4.38
CA ASP A 191 -4.37 11.70 -4.06
C ASP A 191 -4.26 10.70 -5.22
N GLU A 192 -4.31 11.17 -6.47
CA GLU A 192 -4.09 10.34 -7.67
C GLU A 192 -2.64 9.82 -7.74
N ASP A 193 -1.66 10.69 -7.48
CA ASP A 193 -0.23 10.32 -7.41
C ASP A 193 0.02 9.29 -6.30
N ALA A 194 -0.44 9.58 -5.08
CA ALA A 194 -0.31 8.66 -3.94
C ALA A 194 -1.03 7.32 -4.19
N SER A 195 -2.19 7.35 -4.88
CA SER A 195 -2.89 6.13 -5.29
C SER A 195 -2.06 5.29 -6.26
N THR A 196 -1.36 5.94 -7.19
CA THR A 196 -0.47 5.28 -8.15
C THR A 196 0.72 4.64 -7.44
N THR A 197 1.38 5.36 -6.54
CA THR A 197 2.47 4.83 -5.71
C THR A 197 2.02 3.63 -4.87
N LEU A 198 0.83 3.71 -4.25
CA LEU A 198 0.27 2.61 -3.46
C LEU A 198 0.05 1.35 -4.31
N GLN A 199 -0.45 1.50 -5.54
CA GLN A 199 -0.62 0.39 -6.46
C GLN A 199 0.73 -0.22 -6.86
N GLY A 200 1.73 0.63 -7.15
CA GLY A 200 3.08 0.21 -7.44
C GLY A 200 3.72 -0.60 -6.32
N LEU A 201 3.63 -0.11 -5.08
CA LEU A 201 4.08 -0.80 -3.86
C LEU A 201 3.40 -2.16 -3.67
N SER A 202 2.07 -2.21 -3.83
CA SER A 202 1.32 -3.47 -3.76
C SER A 202 1.79 -4.47 -4.82
N ASN A 203 2.00 -4.01 -6.06
CA ASN A 203 2.42 -4.85 -7.17
C ASN A 203 3.82 -5.43 -6.92
N ILE A 204 4.77 -4.62 -6.44
CA ILE A 204 6.13 -5.10 -6.20
C ILE A 204 6.20 -6.06 -5.00
N ILE A 205 5.42 -5.83 -3.94
CA ILE A 205 5.32 -6.76 -2.81
C ILE A 205 4.80 -8.13 -3.29
N GLN A 206 3.73 -8.14 -4.10
CA GLN A 206 3.17 -9.37 -4.65
C GLN A 206 4.19 -10.10 -5.56
N ALA A 207 4.88 -9.35 -6.42
CA ALA A 207 5.92 -9.91 -7.29
C ALA A 207 7.08 -10.53 -6.48
N MET A 208 7.53 -9.85 -5.42
CA MET A 208 8.56 -10.36 -4.49
C MET A 208 8.13 -11.66 -3.81
N GLN A 209 6.90 -11.71 -3.29
CA GLN A 209 6.34 -12.91 -2.65
C GLN A 209 6.19 -14.08 -3.64
N ALA A 210 5.73 -13.81 -4.86
CA ALA A 210 5.63 -14.81 -5.91
C ALA A 210 7.02 -15.37 -6.28
N GLN A 211 8.02 -14.50 -6.46
CA GLN A 211 9.39 -14.93 -6.76
C GLN A 211 10.02 -15.75 -5.61
N ALA A 212 9.77 -15.36 -4.36
CA ALA A 212 10.26 -16.10 -3.20
C ALA A 212 9.66 -17.50 -3.12
N SER A 213 8.35 -17.63 -3.30
CA SER A 213 7.68 -18.93 -3.29
C SER A 213 8.13 -19.84 -4.43
N LEU A 214 8.36 -19.28 -5.64
CA LEU A 214 8.95 -20.03 -6.76
C LEU A 214 10.35 -20.54 -6.44
N LYS A 215 11.20 -19.71 -5.82
CA LYS A 215 12.56 -20.11 -5.45
C LYS A 215 12.57 -21.18 -4.36
N GLU A 216 11.67 -21.09 -3.39
CA GLU A 216 11.50 -22.11 -2.36
C GLU A 216 10.98 -23.44 -2.94
N ALA A 217 10.06 -23.39 -3.91
CA ALA A 217 9.59 -24.55 -4.64
C ALA A 217 10.70 -25.20 -5.48
N GLU A 218 11.56 -24.40 -6.12
CA GLU A 218 12.74 -24.90 -6.84
C GLU A 218 13.72 -25.60 -5.89
N SER A 219 14.03 -24.99 -4.74
CA SER A 219 14.87 -25.61 -3.71
C SER A 219 14.28 -26.93 -3.20
N SER A 220 12.96 -26.99 -3.00
CA SER A 220 12.25 -28.21 -2.60
C SER A 220 12.33 -29.30 -3.68
N ARG A 221 12.27 -28.90 -4.97
CA ARG A 221 12.45 -29.82 -6.10
C ARG A 221 13.87 -30.39 -6.13
N VAL A 222 14.89 -29.57 -5.91
CA VAL A 222 16.29 -30.02 -5.82
C VAL A 222 16.47 -30.98 -4.64
N MET A 223 15.89 -30.67 -3.48
CA MET A 223 15.93 -31.56 -2.32
C MET A 223 15.32 -32.94 -2.63
N ASN A 224 14.19 -32.98 -3.34
CA ASN A 224 13.57 -34.24 -3.76
C ASN A 224 14.51 -35.08 -4.64
N ILE A 225 15.23 -34.44 -5.57
CA ILE A 225 16.22 -35.13 -6.43
C ILE A 225 17.38 -35.70 -5.60
N ILE A 226 17.84 -34.99 -4.56
CA ILE A 226 18.94 -35.46 -3.69
C ILE A 226 18.52 -36.67 -2.83
N ILE A 227 17.25 -36.73 -2.40
CA ILE A 227 16.73 -37.85 -1.60
C ILE A 227 16.56 -39.12 -2.46
N LEU A 228 16.27 -38.97 -3.75
CA LEU A 228 15.96 -40.06 -4.68
C LEU A 228 17.02 -41.19 -4.76
N PRO A 229 18.34 -40.92 -4.87
CA PRO A 229 19.35 -41.98 -4.85
C PRO A 229 19.46 -42.67 -3.48
N PHE A 230 19.31 -41.94 -2.37
CA PHE A 230 19.29 -42.54 -1.03
C PHE A 230 18.12 -43.51 -0.89
N THR A 231 16.92 -43.11 -1.32
CA THR A 231 15.76 -44.00 -1.31
C THR A 231 15.93 -45.20 -2.23
N ILE A 232 16.54 -45.07 -3.42
CA ILE A 232 16.87 -46.22 -4.29
C ILE A 232 17.79 -47.21 -3.56
N VAL A 233 18.87 -46.72 -2.94
CA VAL A 233 19.82 -47.57 -2.20
C VAL A 233 19.11 -48.24 -1.02
N THR A 234 18.35 -47.51 -0.22
CA THR A 234 17.62 -48.08 0.93
C THR A 234 16.60 -49.14 0.49
N VAL A 235 15.85 -48.90 -0.58
CA VAL A 235 14.84 -49.84 -1.10
C VAL A 235 15.46 -51.17 -1.56
N ILE A 236 16.66 -51.14 -2.15
CA ILE A 236 17.36 -52.34 -2.63
C ILE A 236 18.14 -53.02 -1.50
N PHE A 237 18.91 -52.27 -0.71
CA PHE A 237 19.85 -52.86 0.25
C PHE A 237 19.22 -53.24 1.59
N THR A 238 18.09 -52.62 1.99
CA THR A 238 17.47 -52.97 3.28
C THR A 238 16.90 -54.40 3.28
N PRO A 239 16.16 -54.84 2.25
CA PRO A 239 15.73 -56.23 2.14
C PRO A 239 16.91 -57.21 2.01
N LEU A 240 17.91 -56.88 1.20
CA LEU A 240 19.11 -57.69 1.02
C LEU A 240 19.88 -57.88 2.34
N SER A 241 20.02 -56.80 3.12
CA SER A 241 20.68 -56.82 4.43
C SER A 241 19.90 -57.67 5.44
N PHE A 242 18.57 -57.61 5.39
CA PHE A 242 17.71 -58.48 6.19
C PHE A 242 17.86 -59.96 5.80
N LEU A 243 17.83 -60.28 4.49
CA LEU A 243 18.01 -61.64 4.00
C LEU A 243 19.38 -62.21 4.40
N THR A 244 20.45 -61.45 4.21
CA THR A 244 21.80 -61.87 4.63
C THR A 244 21.87 -62.12 6.14
N SER A 245 21.25 -61.26 6.96
CA SER A 245 21.13 -61.51 8.40
C SER A 245 20.34 -62.78 8.71
N LEU A 246 19.24 -63.07 8.00
CA LEU A 246 18.45 -64.27 8.21
C LEU A 246 19.23 -65.55 7.87
N PHE A 247 20.09 -65.51 6.85
CA PHE A 247 20.99 -66.62 6.52
C PHE A 247 22.18 -66.78 7.47
N THR A 248 22.57 -65.73 8.20
CA THR A 248 23.58 -65.87 9.27
C THR A 248 23.03 -66.54 10.54
N VAL A 249 21.71 -66.64 10.69
CA VAL A 249 21.10 -67.35 11.82
C VAL A 249 21.19 -68.86 11.57
N ASN A 250 21.90 -69.56 12.46
CA ASN A 250 22.04 -71.00 12.41
C ASN A 250 20.70 -71.67 12.77
N THR A 251 20.00 -72.21 11.78
CA THR A 251 18.75 -72.97 11.96
C THR A 251 18.94 -74.42 11.51
N LEU A 252 18.23 -75.33 12.18
CA LEU A 252 18.37 -76.79 12.00
C LEU A 252 18.02 -77.29 10.59
N ASP A 253 17.28 -76.50 9.79
CA ASP A 253 16.77 -76.87 8.47
C ASP A 253 17.67 -76.42 7.30
N PHE A 254 18.74 -75.67 7.55
CA PHE A 254 19.72 -75.37 6.50
C PHE A 254 20.60 -76.61 6.24
N PRO A 255 20.97 -76.91 4.98
CA PRO A 255 21.79 -78.07 4.68
C PRO A 255 23.20 -77.89 5.24
N HIS A 256 23.55 -78.68 6.25
CA HIS A 256 24.87 -78.76 6.88
C HIS A 256 25.58 -80.06 6.47
N ASN A 257 26.91 -80.06 6.43
CA ASN A 257 27.70 -81.29 6.30
C ASN A 257 27.93 -81.93 7.68
N GLU A 258 28.42 -83.17 7.75
CA GLU A 258 28.62 -83.91 9.02
C GLU A 258 29.59 -83.23 10.03
N GLU A 259 30.34 -82.22 9.59
CA GLU A 259 31.28 -81.42 10.39
C GLU A 259 30.67 -80.11 10.94
N GLY A 260 29.38 -79.83 10.66
CA GLY A 260 28.68 -78.65 11.16
C GLY A 260 28.95 -77.35 10.38
N GLU A 261 29.71 -77.40 9.29
CA GLU A 261 29.94 -76.25 8.40
C GLU A 261 28.78 -76.02 7.43
N LEU A 262 28.34 -74.77 7.29
CA LEU A 262 27.38 -74.32 6.29
C LEU A 262 28.04 -74.29 4.90
N ARG A 263 27.74 -75.28 4.04
CA ARG A 263 28.15 -75.27 2.62
C ARG A 263 26.91 -75.32 1.73
N LEU A 264 26.47 -74.15 1.29
CA LEU A 264 25.29 -73.99 0.44
C LEU A 264 25.64 -74.26 -1.04
N PRO A 265 24.84 -75.04 -1.79
CA PRO A 265 25.01 -75.17 -3.24
C PRO A 265 24.77 -73.80 -3.90
N GLY A 266 25.78 -73.27 -4.60
CA GLY A 266 25.71 -71.96 -5.26
C GLY A 266 24.41 -71.70 -6.06
N PRO A 267 23.91 -72.67 -6.87
CA PRO A 267 22.66 -72.49 -7.62
C PRO A 267 21.41 -72.41 -6.73
N TRP A 268 21.37 -73.18 -5.65
CA TRP A 268 20.23 -73.21 -4.71
C TRP A 268 20.11 -71.89 -3.95
N PHE A 269 21.25 -71.36 -3.48
CA PHE A 269 21.33 -70.10 -2.77
C PHE A 269 20.98 -68.90 -3.66
N SER A 270 21.57 -68.86 -4.87
CA SER A 270 21.40 -67.74 -5.80
C SER A 270 19.95 -67.56 -6.24
N TRP A 271 19.22 -68.66 -6.48
CA TRP A 271 17.80 -68.58 -6.88
C TRP A 271 16.90 -68.08 -5.76
N ARG A 272 17.09 -68.52 -4.51
CA ARG A 272 16.25 -68.05 -3.39
C ARG A 272 16.55 -66.59 -3.00
N MET A 273 17.81 -66.16 -3.11
CA MET A 273 18.18 -64.75 -2.96
C MET A 273 17.50 -63.88 -4.02
N ALA A 274 17.54 -64.29 -5.29
CA ALA A 274 16.88 -63.56 -6.37
C ALA A 274 15.36 -63.47 -6.19
N VAL A 275 14.71 -64.55 -5.74
CA VAL A 275 13.27 -64.55 -5.45
C VAL A 275 12.92 -63.61 -4.30
N GLY A 276 13.74 -63.59 -3.24
CA GLY A 276 13.56 -62.67 -2.11
C GLY A 276 13.64 -61.20 -2.53
N GLU A 277 14.65 -60.85 -3.33
CA GLU A 277 14.84 -59.49 -3.85
C GLU A 277 13.69 -59.05 -4.76
N ILE A 278 13.25 -59.92 -5.68
CA ILE A 278 12.11 -59.63 -6.55
C ILE A 278 10.83 -59.47 -5.71
N ALA A 279 10.61 -60.34 -4.71
CA ALA A 279 9.44 -60.27 -3.85
C ALA A 279 9.37 -58.98 -3.01
N SER A 280 10.50 -58.40 -2.61
CA SER A 280 10.53 -57.11 -1.91
C SER A 280 10.43 -55.91 -2.84
N LEU A 281 10.99 -55.97 -4.04
CA LEU A 281 11.00 -54.84 -4.98
C LEU A 281 9.67 -54.68 -5.73
N LEU A 282 8.99 -55.79 -6.07
CA LEU A 282 7.77 -55.78 -6.88
C LEU A 282 6.60 -55.01 -6.22
N PRO A 283 6.30 -55.16 -4.91
CA PRO A 283 5.28 -54.36 -4.23
C PRO A 283 5.60 -52.87 -4.24
N LEU A 284 6.88 -52.53 -4.10
CA LEU A 284 7.34 -51.15 -4.00
C LEU A 284 7.29 -50.45 -5.36
N VAL A 285 7.73 -51.12 -6.42
CA VAL A 285 7.58 -50.66 -7.81
C VAL A 285 6.10 -50.50 -8.17
N LEU A 286 5.25 -51.46 -7.79
CA LEU A 286 3.81 -51.39 -8.06
C LEU A 286 3.16 -50.22 -7.31
N LEU A 287 3.54 -49.97 -6.05
CA LEU A 287 3.07 -48.83 -5.27
C LEU A 287 3.51 -47.50 -5.91
N VAL A 288 4.77 -47.39 -6.38
CA VAL A 288 5.26 -46.21 -7.10
C VAL A 288 4.50 -46.00 -8.41
N LEU A 289 4.22 -47.08 -9.16
CA LEU A 289 3.48 -47.02 -10.43
C LEU A 289 2.02 -46.60 -10.22
N VAL A 290 1.38 -47.09 -9.14
CA VAL A 290 0.04 -46.65 -8.72
C VAL A 290 0.04 -45.18 -8.32
N LEU A 291 1.02 -44.71 -7.54
CA LEU A 291 1.16 -43.30 -7.19
C LEU A 291 1.42 -42.42 -8.42
N TYR A 292 2.25 -42.87 -9.36
CA TYR A 292 2.53 -42.17 -10.60
C TYR A 292 1.28 -42.07 -11.49
N MET A 293 0.53 -43.17 -11.68
CA MET A 293 -0.73 -43.12 -12.43
C MET A 293 -1.78 -42.25 -11.74
N ARG A 294 -1.87 -42.28 -10.41
CA ARG A 294 -2.79 -41.41 -9.67
C ARG A 294 -2.42 -39.93 -9.84
N ASN A 295 -1.14 -39.59 -9.80
CA ASN A 295 -0.69 -38.22 -9.97
C ASN A 295 -0.81 -37.73 -11.43
N SER A 296 -0.52 -38.60 -12.41
CA SER A 296 -0.72 -38.31 -13.84
C SER A 296 -2.19 -38.09 -14.18
N ASN A 297 -3.11 -38.86 -13.58
CA ASN A 297 -4.55 -38.66 -13.76
C ASN A 297 -5.04 -37.36 -13.12
N ASN A 298 -4.40 -36.90 -12.04
CA ASN A 298 -4.71 -35.62 -11.39
C ASN A 298 -4.09 -34.41 -12.11
N ALA A 299 -3.06 -34.62 -12.93
CA ALA A 299 -2.37 -33.57 -13.70
C ALA A 299 -2.96 -33.34 -15.11
N ALA A 300 -3.95 -34.14 -15.54
CA ALA A 300 -4.71 -33.85 -16.75
C ALA A 300 -5.62 -32.63 -16.49
N PRO A 301 -5.42 -31.47 -17.15
CA PRO A 301 -6.30 -30.33 -16.96
C PRO A 301 -7.71 -30.70 -17.43
N ALA A 302 -8.68 -30.49 -16.54
CA ALA A 302 -10.07 -30.33 -16.88
C ALA A 302 -10.20 -29.14 -17.84
N GLY A 303 -10.05 -29.41 -19.13
CA GLY A 303 -10.12 -28.43 -20.21
C GLY A 303 -10.82 -29.05 -21.40
N LYS A 304 -12.16 -29.00 -21.39
CA LYS A 304 -13.07 -28.76 -22.52
C LYS A 304 -14.51 -29.09 -22.11
N LYS A 305 -15.20 -28.10 -21.56
CA LYS A 305 -16.58 -27.76 -21.91
C LYS A 305 -16.71 -26.26 -21.91
#